data_AF-A0A0N5C9U4-F1
#
_entry.id   AF-A0A0N5C9U4-F1
#
_cell.length_a   1.000
_cell.length_b   1.000
_cell.length_c   1.000
_cell.angle_alpha   90.00
_cell.angle_beta   90.00
_cell.angle_gamma   90.00
#
_symmetry.space_group_name_H-M   'P 1'
#
loop_
_entity.id
_entity.type
_entity.pdbx_description
1 polymer ?
#
loop_
_entity_poly.entity_id
_entity_poly.type
_entity_poly.pdbx_seq_one_letter_code
_entity_poly.pdbx_strand_id
1 'polypeptide(L)'
;MRKISVQEHLSQACRQLSTIIAPQIAKIGFVHCLQKHLNLEIKIGDIVTYLRSIEQFTLHNNVSSGTIKFDIVDEKKNIVLFALLEANEMILYEDVNKPIANISFPEKEAGIEGMLEAKIRNPHYKVKVFQVESSNEKRIWKIFSNADKELKCQIEVKYSLLRGMLKMCGLLFEAKWWEIKNDRKIKATISPCMSIWKENTIHVSWHHTTDNETRLLVLCFALIQTINEAFPILSSIVDESRRRKSIIGY
;
A
#
# COMPACT_ATOMS: atom_id res chain seq x y z
N MET A 1 11.82 -49.66 19.03
CA MET A 1 10.69 -48.96 18.35
C MET A 1 10.46 -47.63 19.04
N ARG A 2 10.73 -46.49 18.38
CA ARG A 2 10.50 -45.16 18.96
C ARG A 2 9.00 -44.84 18.92
N LYS A 3 8.40 -44.58 20.09
CA LYS A 3 7.03 -44.05 20.20
C LYS A 3 7.06 -42.59 19.74
N ILE A 4 6.67 -42.34 18.50
CA ILE A 4 6.41 -40.99 18.00
C ILE A 4 5.10 -40.54 18.64
N SER A 5 5.10 -39.38 19.29
CA SER A 5 3.95 -38.90 20.04
C SER A 5 2.80 -38.58 19.10
N VAL A 6 1.56 -38.94 19.46
CA VAL A 6 0.34 -38.55 18.73
C VAL A 6 0.31 -37.03 18.50
N GLN A 7 0.90 -36.26 19.41
CA GLN A 7 1.03 -34.81 19.36
C GLN A 7 2.02 -34.32 18.29
N GLU A 8 3.06 -35.09 17.98
CA GLU A 8 3.99 -34.82 16.87
C GLU A 8 3.32 -35.09 15.52
N HIS A 9 2.55 -36.17 15.41
CA HIS A 9 1.75 -36.46 14.22
C HIS A 9 0.67 -35.39 13.97
N LEU A 10 -0.02 -34.95 15.02
CA LEU A 10 -0.99 -33.84 14.94
C LEU A 10 -0.32 -32.53 14.55
N SER A 11 0.83 -32.20 15.15
CA SER A 11 1.59 -31.00 14.80
C SER A 11 2.10 -31.03 13.35
N GLN A 12 2.55 -32.19 12.88
CA GLN A 12 3.02 -32.37 11.52
C GLN A 12 1.86 -32.32 10.51
N ALA A 13 0.72 -32.93 10.82
CA ALA A 13 -0.50 -32.85 10.03
C ALA A 13 -1.07 -31.42 9.99
N CYS A 14 -1.06 -30.70 11.11
CA CYS A 14 -1.45 -29.28 11.17
C CYS A 14 -0.48 -28.39 10.39
N ARG A 15 0.83 -28.67 10.43
CA ARG A 15 1.81 -27.97 9.59
C ARG A 15 1.58 -28.25 8.12
N GLN A 16 1.32 -29.50 7.74
CA GLN A 16 1.02 -29.89 6.37
C GLN A 16 -0.29 -29.26 5.86
N LEU A 17 -1.36 -29.31 6.66
CA LEU A 17 -2.62 -28.63 6.37
C LEU A 17 -2.43 -27.11 6.26
N SER A 18 -1.68 -26.50 7.18
CA SER A 18 -1.34 -25.08 7.11
C SER A 18 -0.55 -24.76 5.83
N THR A 19 0.43 -25.57 5.45
CA THR A 19 1.19 -25.37 4.20
C THR A 19 0.34 -25.56 2.93
N ILE A 20 -0.74 -26.34 2.99
CA ILE A 20 -1.65 -26.57 1.86
C ILE A 20 -2.73 -25.47 1.79
N ILE A 21 -3.26 -25.07 2.94
CA ILE A 21 -4.40 -24.17 3.07
C ILE A 21 -3.95 -22.70 3.06
N ALA A 22 -2.84 -22.36 3.73
CA ALA A 22 -2.36 -20.99 3.81
C ALA A 22 -2.12 -20.35 2.44
N PRO A 23 -1.53 -21.02 1.41
CA PRO A 23 -1.40 -20.45 0.07
C PRO A 23 -2.72 -20.20 -0.64
N GLN A 24 -3.77 -20.98 -0.37
CA GLN A 24 -5.10 -20.81 -0.98
C GLN A 24 -5.89 -19.69 -0.30
N ILE A 25 -5.73 -19.52 1.02
CA ILE A 25 -6.32 -18.43 1.82
C ILE A 25 -5.53 -17.11 1.65
N ALA A 26 -4.24 -17.20 1.32
CA ALA A 26 -3.37 -16.06 1.05
C ALA A 26 -3.54 -15.46 -0.35
N LYS A 27 -4.39 -16.00 -1.23
CA LYS A 27 -4.68 -15.30 -2.49
C LYS A 27 -5.57 -14.11 -2.21
N ILE A 28 -5.13 -12.91 -2.61
CA ILE A 28 -6.06 -11.77 -2.62
C ILE A 28 -7.10 -12.03 -3.71
N GLY A 29 -8.37 -11.76 -3.37
CA GLY A 29 -9.49 -11.95 -4.28
C GLY A 29 -9.26 -11.21 -5.61
N PHE A 30 -9.80 -11.79 -6.67
CA PHE A 30 -9.75 -11.18 -7.99
C PHE A 30 -10.55 -9.87 -8.03
N VAL A 31 -10.00 -8.84 -8.67
CA VAL A 31 -10.59 -7.50 -8.74
C VAL A 31 -10.92 -7.17 -10.19
N HIS A 32 -12.17 -7.38 -10.58
CA HIS A 32 -12.57 -7.31 -11.98
C HIS A 32 -12.35 -5.92 -12.61
N CYS A 33 -12.48 -4.84 -11.83
CA CYS A 33 -12.27 -3.50 -12.38
C CYS A 33 -10.81 -3.25 -12.79
N LEU A 34 -9.82 -3.81 -12.09
CA LEU A 34 -8.39 -3.64 -12.41
C LEU A 34 -8.01 -4.27 -13.76
N GLN A 35 -8.83 -5.20 -14.26
CA GLN A 35 -8.62 -5.75 -15.60
C GLN A 35 -9.00 -4.78 -16.72
N LYS A 36 -10.03 -3.96 -16.49
CA LYS A 36 -10.65 -3.09 -17.49
C LYS A 36 -9.89 -1.78 -17.68
N HIS A 37 -9.17 -1.33 -16.67
CA HIS A 37 -8.46 -0.06 -16.67
C HIS A 37 -6.95 -0.30 -16.69
N LEU A 38 -6.24 0.32 -17.63
CA LEU A 38 -4.77 0.26 -17.73
C LEU A 38 -4.09 1.43 -17.03
N ASN A 39 -4.82 2.53 -16.86
CA ASN A 39 -4.38 3.76 -16.23
C ASN A 39 -5.42 4.18 -15.18
N LEU A 40 -4.95 4.51 -13.98
CA LEU A 40 -5.75 5.00 -12.87
C LEU A 40 -5.08 6.24 -12.26
N GLU A 41 -5.89 7.10 -11.64
CA GLU A 41 -5.43 8.26 -10.87
C GLU A 41 -6.00 8.19 -9.45
N ILE A 42 -5.13 8.33 -8.45
CA ILE A 42 -5.50 8.39 -7.03
C ILE A 42 -5.54 9.86 -6.62
N LYS A 43 -6.65 10.28 -6.00
CA LYS A 43 -6.86 11.64 -5.50
C LYS A 43 -7.58 11.63 -4.16
N ILE A 44 -7.56 12.75 -3.44
CA ILE A 44 -8.43 12.94 -2.28
C ILE A 44 -9.88 13.00 -2.78
N GLY A 45 -10.74 12.17 -2.18
CA GLY A 45 -12.18 12.13 -2.48
C GLY A 45 -13.01 13.09 -1.63
N ASP A 46 -12.51 13.47 -0.45
CA ASP A 46 -13.12 14.48 0.42
C ASP A 46 -12.06 15.45 0.94
N ILE A 47 -11.88 16.56 0.22
CA ILE A 47 -10.90 17.60 0.57
C ILE A 47 -11.26 18.32 1.86
N VAL A 48 -12.55 18.45 2.19
CA VAL A 48 -13.01 19.15 3.39
C VAL A 48 -12.62 18.35 4.63
N THR A 49 -12.87 17.04 4.63
CA THR A 49 -12.48 16.15 5.73
C THR A 49 -10.97 16.06 5.87
N TYR A 50 -10.23 16.04 4.76
CA TYR A 50 -8.77 16.11 4.77
C TYR A 50 -8.25 17.38 5.44
N LEU A 51 -8.71 18.56 5.01
CA LEU A 51 -8.27 19.86 5.56
C LEU A 51 -8.60 19.98 7.05
N ARG A 52 -9.80 19.56 7.47
CA ARG A 52 -10.19 19.52 8.88
C ARG A 52 -9.28 18.61 9.71
N SER A 53 -8.92 17.45 9.17
CA SER A 53 -8.03 16.51 9.86
C SER A 53 -6.63 17.10 10.06
N ILE A 54 -6.12 17.84 9.07
CA ILE A 54 -4.84 18.56 9.18
C ILE A 54 -4.91 19.68 10.21
N GLU A 55 -5.97 20.47 10.18
CA GLU A 55 -6.19 21.57 11.11
C GLU A 55 -6.24 21.06 12.55
N GLN A 56 -7.02 20.00 12.81
CA GLN A 56 -7.09 19.38 14.13
C GLN A 56 -5.76 18.81 14.61
N PHE A 57 -4.99 18.19 13.71
CA PHE A 57 -3.68 17.67 14.04
C PHE A 57 -2.68 18.80 14.36
N THR A 58 -2.68 19.86 13.56
CA THR A 58 -1.68 20.93 13.65
C THR A 58 -1.98 21.88 14.82
N LEU A 59 -3.25 22.22 15.05
CA LEU A 59 -3.66 23.16 16.10
C LEU A 59 -3.84 22.51 17.47
N HIS A 60 -4.31 21.27 17.51
CA HIS A 60 -4.73 20.63 18.76
C HIS A 60 -3.93 19.39 19.11
N ASN A 61 -2.95 18.99 18.29
CA ASN A 61 -2.32 17.66 18.36
C ASN A 61 -3.39 16.56 18.48
N ASN A 62 -4.57 16.78 17.89
CA ASN A 62 -5.66 15.84 17.98
C ASN A 62 -5.56 14.88 16.81
N VAL A 63 -5.59 13.60 17.14
CA VAL A 63 -5.40 12.49 16.21
C VAL A 63 -6.73 11.79 15.92
N SER A 64 -7.86 12.34 16.40
CA SER A 64 -9.19 11.92 15.99
C SER A 64 -9.44 12.35 14.54
N SER A 65 -8.72 11.74 13.60
CA SER A 65 -8.96 11.96 12.19
C SER A 65 -10.32 11.36 11.84
N GLY A 66 -11.18 12.17 11.23
CA GLY A 66 -12.25 11.61 10.43
C GLY A 66 -11.64 10.73 9.35
N THR A 67 -12.37 9.72 8.90
CA THR A 67 -11.90 8.83 7.85
C THR A 67 -11.59 9.62 6.59
N ILE A 68 -10.32 9.59 6.12
CA ILE A 68 -9.90 10.30 4.92
C ILE A 68 -10.16 9.42 3.71
N LYS A 69 -11.01 9.89 2.80
CA LYS A 69 -11.36 9.17 1.57
C LYS A 69 -10.40 9.52 0.44
N PHE A 70 -9.91 8.50 -0.24
CA PHE A 70 -9.21 8.60 -1.53
C PHE A 70 -10.07 7.97 -2.62
N ASP A 71 -10.28 8.69 -3.71
CA ASP A 71 -10.94 8.17 -4.89
C ASP A 71 -9.88 7.69 -5.89
N ILE A 72 -10.13 6.52 -6.48
CA ILE A 72 -9.32 5.95 -7.55
C ILE A 72 -10.18 6.02 -8.81
N VAL A 73 -9.74 6.84 -9.76
CA VAL A 73 -10.51 7.17 -10.95
C VAL A 73 -9.88 6.62 -12.22
N ASP A 74 -10.72 6.31 -13.20
CA ASP A 74 -10.27 5.97 -14.55
C ASP A 74 -9.87 7.20 -15.38
N GLU A 75 -9.47 6.98 -16.62
CA GLU A 75 -9.13 8.03 -17.60
C GLU A 75 -10.28 9.02 -17.85
N LYS A 76 -11.53 8.55 -17.72
CA LYS A 76 -12.75 9.35 -17.89
C LYS A 76 -13.19 10.04 -16.59
N LYS A 77 -12.39 9.95 -15.53
CA LYS A 77 -12.66 10.52 -14.19
C LYS A 77 -13.84 9.89 -13.45
N ASN A 78 -14.26 8.69 -13.85
CA ASN A 78 -15.22 7.90 -13.09
C ASN A 78 -14.51 7.23 -11.90
N ILE A 79 -15.14 7.24 -10.74
CA ILE A 79 -14.64 6.51 -9.57
C ILE A 79 -14.84 5.02 -9.82
N VAL A 80 -13.75 4.26 -9.83
CA VAL A 80 -13.77 2.80 -10.05
C VAL A 80 -13.47 2.01 -8.79
N LEU A 81 -12.75 2.62 -7.85
CA LEU A 81 -12.43 2.11 -6.52
C LEU A 81 -12.31 3.30 -5.55
N PHE A 82 -12.37 3.04 -4.25
CA PHE A 82 -12.01 4.05 -3.25
C PHE A 82 -11.28 3.42 -2.07
N ALA A 83 -10.46 4.21 -1.39
CA ALA A 83 -9.77 3.81 -0.18
C ALA A 83 -10.13 4.74 0.98
N LEU A 84 -10.23 4.16 2.17
CA LEU A 84 -10.51 4.88 3.41
C LEU A 84 -9.31 4.74 4.33
N LEU A 85 -8.74 5.86 4.76
CA LEU A 85 -7.67 5.92 5.75
C LEU A 85 -8.26 6.19 7.14
N GLU A 86 -8.10 5.23 8.03
CA GLU A 86 -8.58 5.24 9.41
C GLU A 86 -7.40 5.08 10.37
N ALA A 87 -7.05 6.13 11.12
CA ALA A 87 -5.96 6.17 12.09
C ALA A 87 -4.59 5.63 11.59
N ASN A 88 -4.42 4.30 11.55
CA ASN A 88 -3.19 3.61 11.14
C ASN A 88 -3.42 2.47 10.12
N GLU A 89 -4.63 2.34 9.58
CA GLU A 89 -4.97 1.37 8.54
C GLU A 89 -5.67 2.07 7.38
N MET A 90 -5.42 1.58 6.16
CA MET A 90 -6.09 2.01 4.96
C MET A 90 -6.79 0.82 4.33
N ILE A 91 -8.09 0.94 4.07
CA ILE A 91 -8.89 -0.13 3.49
C ILE A 91 -9.32 0.27 2.08
N LEU A 92 -8.99 -0.58 1.11
CA LEU A 92 -9.36 -0.44 -0.30
C LEU A 92 -10.66 -1.19 -0.57
N TYR A 93 -11.60 -0.53 -1.26
CA TYR A 93 -12.94 -1.04 -1.54
C TYR A 93 -13.25 -1.03 -3.04
N GLU A 94 -13.94 -2.08 -3.50
CA GLU A 94 -14.65 -2.06 -4.80
C GLU A 94 -16.01 -1.40 -4.66
N ASP A 95 -16.66 -1.67 -3.53
CA ASP A 95 -17.97 -1.19 -3.11
C ASP A 95 -17.93 -1.09 -1.57
N VAL A 96 -18.82 -0.30 -0.96
CA VAL A 96 -18.97 -0.11 0.49
C VAL A 96 -19.01 -1.44 1.25
N ASN A 97 -19.64 -2.47 0.67
CA ASN A 97 -19.77 -3.79 1.29
C ASN A 97 -18.71 -4.80 0.82
N LYS A 98 -17.73 -4.37 0.01
CA LYS A 98 -16.75 -5.25 -0.62
C LYS A 98 -15.32 -4.73 -0.44
N PRO A 99 -14.74 -4.88 0.77
CA PRO A 99 -13.34 -4.56 1.01
C PRO A 99 -12.45 -5.56 0.25
N ILE A 100 -11.42 -5.05 -0.40
CA ILE A 100 -10.49 -5.84 -1.23
C ILE A 100 -9.19 -6.09 -0.49
N ALA A 101 -8.63 -5.04 0.11
CA ALA A 101 -7.33 -5.08 0.77
C ALA A 101 -7.32 -4.14 1.98
N ASN A 102 -6.63 -4.55 3.04
CA ASN A 102 -6.30 -3.71 4.18
C ASN A 102 -4.77 -3.50 4.21
N ILE A 103 -4.36 -2.25 4.25
CA ILE A 103 -2.97 -1.80 4.33
C ILE A 103 -2.76 -1.24 5.73
N SER A 104 -1.96 -1.92 6.55
CA SER A 104 -1.58 -1.43 7.88
C SER A 104 -0.16 -0.87 7.86
N PHE A 105 0.07 0.20 8.63
CA PHE A 105 1.38 0.85 8.78
C PHE A 105 2.01 0.46 10.14
N PRO A 106 2.82 -0.61 10.19
CA PRO A 106 3.44 -1.09 11.44
C PRO A 106 4.51 -0.14 11.95
N GLU A 107 5.02 -0.37 13.16
CA GLU A 107 6.26 0.28 13.59
C GLU A 107 7.40 -0.11 12.64
N LYS A 108 8.33 0.83 12.47
CA LYS A 108 9.47 0.62 11.61
C LYS A 108 10.38 -0.38 12.33
N GLU A 109 10.33 -1.62 11.85
CA GLU A 109 11.12 -2.76 12.33
C GLU A 109 11.89 -3.40 11.17
N ALA A 110 12.85 -4.27 11.51
CA ALA A 110 13.52 -5.11 10.53
C ALA A 110 12.51 -6.10 9.91
N GLY A 111 12.42 -6.06 8.57
CA GLY A 111 11.69 -7.02 7.74
C GLY A 111 12.56 -8.22 7.34
N ILE A 112 12.15 -8.89 6.26
CA ILE A 112 12.83 -10.07 5.72
C ILE A 112 14.18 -9.67 5.09
N GLU A 113 14.19 -8.64 4.25
CA GLU A 113 15.40 -8.16 3.55
C GLU A 113 15.63 -6.64 3.70
N GLY A 114 14.70 -5.91 4.31
CA GLY A 114 14.79 -4.47 4.47
C GLY A 114 14.00 -3.94 5.65
N MET A 115 13.68 -2.66 5.60
CA MET A 115 12.85 -2.00 6.61
C MET A 115 11.38 -2.23 6.27
N LEU A 116 10.60 -2.68 7.25
CA LEU A 116 9.17 -2.90 7.07
C LEU A 116 8.42 -1.56 7.05
N GLU A 117 7.73 -1.29 5.95
CA GLU A 117 7.02 -0.01 5.75
C GLU A 117 5.49 -0.19 5.77
N ALA A 118 4.98 -1.31 5.27
CA ALA A 118 3.56 -1.62 5.32
C ALA A 118 3.29 -3.13 5.26
N LYS A 119 2.09 -3.53 5.69
CA LYS A 119 1.57 -4.90 5.51
C LYS A 119 0.24 -4.84 4.77
N ILE A 120 0.11 -5.61 3.69
CA ILE A 120 -1.11 -5.74 2.89
C ILE A 120 -1.79 -7.05 3.29
N ARG A 121 -3.08 -7.01 3.61
CA ARG A 121 -3.85 -8.15 4.11
C ARG A 121 -5.16 -8.27 3.35
N ASN A 122 -5.63 -9.50 3.20
CA ASN A 122 -7.01 -9.77 2.83
C ASN A 122 -7.91 -9.40 4.02
N PRO A 123 -8.93 -8.53 3.83
CA PRO A 123 -9.78 -8.01 4.90
C PRO A 123 -10.64 -9.10 5.56
N HIS A 124 -11.01 -10.17 4.85
CA HIS A 124 -11.89 -11.20 5.37
C HIS A 124 -11.16 -12.24 6.21
N TYR A 125 -9.97 -12.66 5.75
CA TYR A 125 -9.32 -13.82 6.35
C TYR A 125 -8.33 -13.44 7.46
N LYS A 126 -7.80 -12.20 7.49
CA LYS A 126 -6.78 -11.75 8.47
C LYS A 126 -5.50 -12.63 8.57
N VAL A 127 -5.35 -13.68 7.74
CA VAL A 127 -4.25 -14.69 7.82
C VAL A 127 -2.94 -14.24 7.13
N LYS A 128 -2.71 -12.93 6.97
CA LYS A 128 -1.53 -12.27 6.35
C LYS A 128 -1.37 -12.51 4.84
N VAL A 129 -0.98 -11.46 4.10
CA VAL A 129 -0.79 -11.62 2.65
C VAL A 129 0.51 -11.04 2.09
N PHE A 130 0.87 -9.78 2.30
CA PHE A 130 2.16 -9.28 1.79
C PHE A 130 2.84 -8.29 2.74
N GLN A 131 4.17 -8.24 2.69
CA GLN A 131 5.00 -7.25 3.37
C GLN A 131 5.63 -6.33 2.33
N VAL A 132 5.53 -5.02 2.55
CA VAL A 132 6.19 -4.01 1.73
C VAL A 132 7.41 -3.52 2.50
N GLU A 133 8.58 -3.70 1.89
CA GLU A 133 9.86 -3.39 2.48
C GLU A 133 10.64 -2.41 1.62
N SER A 134 11.36 -1.50 2.27
CA SER A 134 12.29 -0.56 1.62
C SER A 134 13.73 -0.91 1.97
N SER A 135 14.65 -0.69 1.04
CA SER A 135 16.08 -0.74 1.34
C SER A 135 16.52 0.49 2.15
N ASN A 136 17.66 0.40 2.84
CA ASN A 136 18.21 1.50 3.65
C ASN A 136 18.41 2.80 2.84
N GLU A 137 18.62 2.71 1.52
CA GLU A 137 18.74 3.88 0.62
C GLU A 137 17.40 4.30 -0.03
N LYS A 138 16.30 3.59 0.26
CA LYS A 138 14.96 3.77 -0.34
C LYS A 138 14.89 3.76 -1.87
N ARG A 139 15.97 3.35 -2.54
CA ARG A 139 16.04 3.26 -4.01
C ARG A 139 15.34 2.02 -4.57
N ILE A 140 15.19 1.00 -3.74
CA ILE A 140 14.54 -0.26 -4.12
C ILE A 140 13.52 -0.60 -3.04
N TRP A 141 12.31 -0.91 -3.49
CA TRP A 141 11.26 -1.48 -2.65
C TRP A 141 10.95 -2.90 -3.12
N LYS A 142 10.55 -3.73 -2.17
CA LYS A 142 10.23 -5.13 -2.42
C LYS A 142 8.91 -5.48 -1.75
N ILE A 143 8.11 -6.27 -2.45
CA ILE A 143 6.88 -6.84 -1.90
C ILE A 143 7.07 -8.34 -1.78
N PHE A 144 7.03 -8.84 -0.55
CA PHE A 144 7.17 -10.26 -0.23
C PHE A 144 5.84 -10.87 0.20
N SER A 145 5.58 -12.10 -0.22
CA SER A 145 4.53 -12.90 0.39
C SER A 145 5.02 -13.46 1.71
N ASN A 146 4.21 -13.31 2.76
CA ASN A 146 4.60 -13.74 4.10
C ASN A 146 4.50 -15.26 4.28
N ALA A 147 3.73 -15.96 3.44
CA ALA A 147 3.49 -17.40 3.58
C ALA A 147 4.68 -18.24 3.11
N ASP A 148 5.29 -17.86 2.00
CA ASP A 148 6.37 -18.54 1.29
C ASP A 148 7.69 -17.75 1.30
N LYS A 149 7.68 -16.50 1.81
CA LYS A 149 8.81 -15.55 1.74
C LYS A 149 9.26 -15.27 0.31
N GLU A 150 8.38 -15.47 -0.67
CA GLU A 150 8.69 -15.26 -2.07
C GLU A 150 8.59 -13.78 -2.43
N LEU A 151 9.57 -13.28 -3.17
CA LEU A 151 9.53 -11.95 -3.77
C LEU A 151 8.48 -11.92 -4.88
N LYS A 152 7.44 -11.11 -4.72
CA LYS A 152 6.37 -10.94 -5.73
C LYS A 152 6.64 -9.77 -6.66
N CYS A 153 7.09 -8.64 -6.10
CA CYS A 153 7.37 -7.44 -6.88
C CYS A 153 8.67 -6.78 -6.42
N GLN A 154 9.50 -6.40 -7.39
CA GLN A 154 10.60 -5.47 -7.17
C GLN A 154 10.27 -4.14 -7.81
N ILE A 155 10.48 -3.06 -7.05
CA ILE A 155 10.11 -1.71 -7.44
C ILE A 155 11.37 -0.86 -7.37
N GLU A 156 11.76 -0.27 -8.49
CA GLU A 156 12.88 0.65 -8.56
C GLU A 156 12.38 2.09 -8.50
N VAL A 157 13.01 2.89 -7.66
CA VAL A 157 12.79 4.34 -7.64
C VAL A 157 13.64 4.98 -8.71
N LYS A 158 13.01 5.78 -9.54
CA LYS A 158 13.65 6.62 -10.55
C LYS A 158 13.52 8.07 -10.16
N TYR A 159 14.49 8.86 -10.59
CA TYR A 159 14.57 10.28 -10.31
C TYR A 159 14.76 11.04 -11.61
N SER A 160 14.15 12.21 -11.73
CA SER A 160 14.50 13.18 -12.76
C SER A 160 15.27 14.33 -12.13
N LEU A 161 16.52 14.51 -12.58
CA LEU A 161 17.37 15.64 -12.19
C LEU A 161 16.70 16.98 -12.56
N LEU A 162 16.08 17.05 -13.74
CA LEU A 162 15.33 18.23 -14.19
C LEU A 162 14.18 18.57 -13.23
N ARG A 163 13.43 17.56 -12.77
CA ARG A 163 12.35 17.76 -11.80
C ARG A 163 12.86 18.16 -10.42
N GLY A 164 14.02 17.63 -10.02
CA GLY A 164 14.71 18.04 -8.79
C GLY A 164 15.08 19.52 -8.81
N MET A 165 15.56 20.02 -9.95
CA MET A 165 15.87 21.44 -10.14
C MET A 165 14.61 22.31 -10.07
N LEU A 166 13.50 21.90 -10.70
CA LEU A 166 12.23 22.65 -10.65
C LEU A 166 11.65 22.73 -9.22
N LYS A 167 11.84 21.69 -8.41
CA LYS A 167 11.44 21.69 -6.98
C LYS A 167 12.17 22.76 -6.17
N MET A 168 13.46 22.96 -6.45
CA MET A 168 14.28 24.00 -5.81
C MET A 168 13.78 25.43 -6.15
N CYS A 169 13.03 25.59 -7.23
CA CYS A 169 12.41 26.85 -7.63
C CYS A 169 11.01 27.09 -7.01
N GLY A 170 10.60 26.31 -6.00
CA GLY A 170 9.33 26.50 -5.29
C GLY A 170 8.12 25.83 -5.95
N LEU A 171 8.32 25.06 -7.02
CA LEU A 171 7.26 24.28 -7.64
C LEU A 171 7.14 22.94 -6.91
N LEU A 172 5.93 22.60 -6.43
CA LEU A 172 5.64 21.37 -5.68
C LEU A 172 5.64 20.13 -6.59
N PHE A 173 6.77 19.85 -7.25
CA PHE A 173 6.95 18.64 -8.05
C PHE A 173 7.74 17.61 -7.29
N GLU A 174 7.13 16.44 -7.13
CA GLU A 174 7.84 15.27 -6.64
C GLU A 174 8.67 14.67 -7.78
N ALA A 175 10.00 14.72 -7.64
CA ALA A 175 10.96 14.38 -8.69
C ALA A 175 11.14 12.88 -8.93
N LYS A 176 10.47 12.05 -8.13
CA LYS A 176 10.59 10.59 -8.14
C LYS A 176 9.37 9.95 -8.80
N TRP A 177 9.60 8.81 -9.44
CA TRP A 177 8.56 7.86 -9.83
C TRP A 177 9.05 6.44 -9.56
N TRP A 178 8.14 5.48 -9.62
CA TRP A 178 8.42 4.09 -9.32
C TRP A 178 8.14 3.22 -10.54
N GLU A 179 9.05 2.30 -10.82
CA GLU A 179 8.91 1.30 -11.87
C GLU A 179 8.89 -0.09 -11.25
N ILE A 180 7.81 -0.82 -11.51
CA ILE A 180 7.67 -2.20 -11.07
C ILE A 180 8.20 -3.09 -12.17
N LYS A 181 9.22 -3.88 -11.86
CA LYS A 181 9.89 -4.77 -12.79
C LYS A 181 9.64 -6.22 -12.41
N ASN A 182 9.32 -7.02 -13.42
CA ASN A 182 9.32 -8.47 -13.34
C ASN A 182 10.05 -9.01 -14.59
N ASP A 183 10.99 -9.93 -14.42
CA ASP A 183 11.83 -10.50 -15.50
C ASP A 183 12.45 -9.44 -16.42
N ARG A 184 12.99 -8.36 -15.84
CA ARG A 184 13.59 -7.20 -16.54
C ARG A 184 12.64 -6.39 -17.42
N LYS A 185 11.34 -6.70 -17.46
CA LYS A 185 10.32 -5.90 -18.15
C LYS A 185 9.58 -5.01 -17.16
N ILE A 186 9.31 -3.77 -17.57
CA ILE A 186 8.47 -2.85 -16.80
C ILE A 186 7.02 -3.34 -16.91
N LYS A 187 6.43 -3.70 -15.78
CA LYS A 187 5.05 -4.18 -15.68
C LYS A 187 4.08 -3.09 -15.25
N ALA A 188 4.57 -2.12 -14.50
CA ALA A 188 3.80 -0.97 -14.06
C ALA A 188 4.69 0.23 -13.73
N THR A 189 4.10 1.40 -13.79
CA THR A 189 4.72 2.68 -13.43
C THR A 189 3.77 3.45 -12.53
N ILE A 190 4.32 4.02 -11.46
CA ILE A 190 3.58 4.89 -10.54
C ILE A 190 4.31 6.22 -10.55
N SER A 191 3.59 7.31 -10.76
CA SER A 191 4.19 8.64 -10.80
C SER A 191 3.24 9.69 -10.24
N PRO A 192 3.78 10.72 -9.57
CA PRO A 192 2.98 11.89 -9.22
C PRO A 192 2.52 12.58 -10.51
N CYS A 193 1.25 12.99 -10.56
CA CYS A 193 0.69 13.77 -11.66
C CYS A 193 1.34 15.15 -11.69
N MET A 194 1.97 15.45 -12.82
CA MET A 194 2.63 16.73 -13.07
C MET A 194 1.60 17.71 -13.61
N SER A 195 0.96 18.49 -12.74
CA SER A 195 0.37 19.74 -13.20
C SER A 195 0.31 20.76 -12.08
N ILE A 196 0.62 22.00 -12.43
CA ILE A 196 0.59 23.18 -11.56
C ILE A 196 -0.80 23.40 -10.92
N TRP A 197 -1.85 22.77 -11.50
CA TRP A 197 -3.25 22.93 -11.13
C TRP A 197 -3.94 21.68 -10.60
N LYS A 198 -3.34 20.49 -10.72
CA LYS A 198 -3.87 19.29 -10.06
C LYS A 198 -3.23 19.21 -8.68
N GLU A 199 -4.09 19.17 -7.69
CA GLU A 199 -3.80 18.69 -6.35
C GLU A 199 -2.96 17.41 -6.41
N ASN A 200 -2.17 17.15 -5.36
CA ASN A 200 -1.27 16.01 -5.24
C ASN A 200 -1.99 14.70 -5.59
N THR A 201 -1.82 14.25 -6.82
CA THR A 201 -2.47 13.07 -7.39
C THR A 201 -1.40 12.07 -7.82
N ILE A 202 -1.68 10.78 -7.67
CA ILE A 202 -0.78 9.72 -8.10
C ILE A 202 -1.38 9.02 -9.29
N HIS A 203 -0.66 9.02 -10.40
CA HIS A 203 -0.96 8.24 -11.58
C HIS A 203 -0.36 6.83 -11.46
N VAL A 204 -1.14 5.84 -11.83
CA VAL A 204 -0.75 4.44 -11.87
C VAL A 204 -1.05 3.89 -13.25
N SER A 205 -0.04 3.33 -13.92
CA SER A 205 -0.21 2.66 -15.20
C SER A 205 0.41 1.27 -15.16
N TRP A 206 -0.18 0.33 -15.87
CA TRP A 206 0.38 -1.01 -16.01
C TRP A 206 0.22 -1.58 -17.41
N HIS A 207 1.12 -2.49 -17.74
CA HIS A 207 1.10 -3.21 -19.00
C HIS A 207 -0.11 -4.16 -19.07
N HIS A 208 -0.67 -4.36 -20.26
CA HIS A 208 -1.86 -5.19 -20.46
C HIS A 208 -1.66 -6.66 -20.06
N THR A 209 -0.42 -7.16 -20.06
CA THR A 209 -0.07 -8.53 -19.63
C THR A 209 0.20 -8.68 -18.14
N THR A 210 0.10 -7.60 -17.36
CA THR A 210 0.26 -7.67 -15.91
C THR A 210 -0.93 -8.43 -15.32
N ASP A 211 -0.67 -9.42 -14.47
CA ASP A 211 -1.71 -10.23 -13.83
C ASP A 211 -2.45 -9.44 -12.74
N ASN A 212 -3.59 -9.97 -12.28
CA ASN A 212 -4.46 -9.26 -11.35
C ASN A 212 -3.83 -9.05 -9.96
N GLU A 213 -3.04 -10.02 -9.47
CA GLU A 213 -2.37 -9.90 -8.17
C GLU A 213 -1.34 -8.78 -8.22
N THR A 214 -0.50 -8.75 -9.25
CA THR A 214 0.47 -7.67 -9.45
C THR A 214 -0.21 -6.30 -9.58
N ARG A 215 -1.32 -6.18 -10.33
CA ARG A 215 -2.06 -4.91 -10.44
C ARG A 215 -2.56 -4.42 -9.07
N LEU A 216 -3.08 -5.32 -8.25
CA LEU A 216 -3.55 -4.95 -6.92
C LEU A 216 -2.40 -4.56 -5.98
N LEU A 217 -1.27 -5.28 -6.04
CA LEU A 217 -0.07 -4.94 -5.27
C LEU A 217 0.50 -3.58 -5.67
N VAL A 218 0.54 -3.28 -6.97
CA VAL A 218 0.93 -1.98 -7.52
C VAL A 218 0.01 -0.88 -6.99
N LEU A 219 -1.31 -1.10 -7.01
CA LEU A 219 -2.28 -0.14 -6.49
C LEU A 219 -2.12 0.09 -4.98
N CYS A 220 -1.93 -0.97 -4.19
CA CYS A 220 -1.68 -0.86 -2.76
C CYS A 220 -0.37 -0.09 -2.48
N PHE A 221 0.67 -0.35 -3.26
CA PHE A 221 1.92 0.39 -3.16
C PHE A 221 1.73 1.88 -3.51
N ALA A 222 0.97 2.19 -4.57
CA ALA A 222 0.64 3.57 -4.94
C ALA A 222 -0.12 4.30 -3.82
N LEU A 223 -1.05 3.63 -3.13
CA LEU A 223 -1.75 4.17 -1.96
C LEU A 223 -0.80 4.44 -0.79
N ILE A 224 0.16 3.54 -0.53
CA ILE A 224 1.21 3.75 0.48
C ILE A 224 2.03 5.00 0.14
N GLN A 225 2.45 5.16 -1.13
CA GLN A 225 3.20 6.33 -1.57
C GLN A 225 2.35 7.61 -1.55
N THR A 226 1.02 7.49 -1.71
CA THR A 226 0.10 8.63 -1.58
C THR A 226 0.19 9.24 -0.18
N ILE A 227 0.25 8.41 0.86
CA ILE A 227 0.42 8.89 2.24
C ILE A 227 1.85 9.39 2.48
N ASN A 228 2.84 8.60 2.09
CA ASN A 228 4.23 8.87 2.46
C ASN A 228 4.82 10.07 1.73
N GLU A 229 4.36 10.34 0.50
CA GLU A 229 5.06 11.25 -0.42
C GLU A 229 4.13 12.36 -0.93
N ALA A 230 2.94 11.99 -1.43
CA ALA A 230 1.99 12.99 -1.94
C ALA A 230 1.32 13.82 -0.81
N PHE A 231 1.13 13.23 0.37
CA PHE A 231 0.49 13.89 1.52
C PHE A 231 1.25 13.64 2.82
N PRO A 232 2.49 14.15 2.98
CA PRO A 232 3.39 13.78 4.07
C PRO A 232 2.85 14.11 5.47
N ILE A 233 1.97 15.11 5.60
CA ILE A 233 1.27 15.41 6.86
C ILE A 233 0.41 14.22 7.32
N LEU A 234 -0.18 13.47 6.38
CA LEU A 234 -0.92 12.25 6.72
C LEU A 234 -0.01 11.15 7.25
N SER A 235 1.23 11.05 6.74
CA SER A 235 2.23 10.14 7.28
C SER A 235 2.52 10.46 8.76
N SER A 236 2.66 11.75 9.09
CA SER A 236 2.82 12.21 10.48
C SER A 236 1.60 11.88 11.36
N ILE A 237 0.38 12.07 10.85
CA ILE A 237 -0.86 11.72 11.55
C ILE A 237 -0.93 10.21 11.81
N VAL A 238 -0.58 9.40 10.81
CA VAL A 238 -0.55 7.92 10.92
C VAL A 238 0.48 7.48 11.95
N ASP A 239 1.68 8.07 11.92
CA ASP A 239 2.76 7.78 12.87
C ASP A 239 2.36 8.15 14.31
N GLU A 240 1.73 9.30 14.51
CA GLU A 240 1.26 9.73 15.82
C GLU A 240 0.07 8.88 16.31
N SER A 241 -0.87 8.52 15.42
CA SER A 241 -1.97 7.59 15.72
C SER A 241 -1.43 6.27 16.23
N ARG A 242 -0.38 5.76 15.58
CA ARG A 242 0.30 4.52 15.95
C ARG A 242 0.97 4.65 17.31
N ARG A 243 1.75 5.71 17.56
CA ARG A 243 2.41 5.95 18.86
C ARG A 243 1.42 6.00 20.01
N ARG A 244 0.28 6.68 19.84
CA ARG A 244 -0.75 6.73 20.90
C ARG A 244 -1.36 5.36 21.16
N LYS A 245 -1.61 4.56 20.12
CA LYS A 245 -2.07 3.17 20.31
C LYS A 245 -1.04 2.30 21.04
N SER A 246 0.26 2.46 20.80
CA SER A 246 1.29 1.70 21.52
C SER A 246 1.46 2.17 22.97
N ILE A 247 1.31 3.46 23.25
CA ILE A 247 1.36 4.03 24.61
C ILE A 247 0.13 3.62 25.44
N ILE A 248 -1.06 3.59 24.84
CA ILE A 248 -2.31 3.14 25.51
C ILE A 248 -2.38 1.60 25.59
N GLY A 249 -1.38 0.90 25.07
CA GLY A 249 -1.23 -0.55 25.10
C GLY A 249 -0.79 -1.13 26.45
N TYR A 250 -1.28 -0.58 27.57
CA TYR A 250 -1.46 -1.22 28.89
C TYR A 250 -2.65 -0.57 29.61
#